data_AF-A0A914WW89-F1
#
_entry.id   AF-A0A914WW89-F1
#
_cell.length_a   1.000
_cell.length_b   1.000
_cell.length_c   1.000
_cell.angle_alpha   90.00
_cell.angle_beta   90.00
_cell.angle_gamma   90.00
#
_symmetry.space_group_name_H-M   'P 1'
#
loop_
_entity.id
_entity.type
_entity.pdbx_description
1 polymer ?
#
loop_
_entity_poly.entity_id
_entity_poly.type
_entity_poly.pdbx_seq_one_letter_code
_entity_poly.pdbx_strand_id
1 'polypeptide(L)'
;MGDIEQLLRKNLDRSRIGDSKGGWLLEYNRYQLEFRGVLTDLCGTVYEDLERVLRLRNRGCLGLSPKKETIASLREMSAGLDRATKLIRNERAKPESAY
;
A
#
# COMPACT_ATOMS: atom_id res chain seq x y z
N MET A 1 -1.53 -21.15 -10.91
CA MET A 1 -1.00 -20.48 -9.69
C MET A 1 0.10 -21.29 -9.01
N GLY A 2 0.02 -22.63 -8.97
CA GLY A 2 1.02 -23.48 -8.27
C GLY A 2 2.44 -23.51 -8.84
N ASP A 3 2.62 -23.36 -10.16
CA ASP A 3 3.95 -23.47 -10.78
C ASP A 3 4.89 -22.32 -10.41
N ILE A 4 4.34 -21.10 -10.28
CA ILE A 4 5.10 -19.90 -9.90
C ILE A 4 5.55 -20.00 -8.44
N GLU A 5 4.67 -20.50 -7.57
CA GLU A 5 4.97 -20.67 -6.15
C GLU A 5 6.04 -21.76 -5.91
N GLN A 6 5.98 -22.87 -6.68
CA GLN A 6 7.04 -23.89 -6.67
C GLN A 6 8.37 -23.34 -7.18
N LEU A 7 8.36 -22.54 -8.25
CA LEU A 7 9.56 -21.95 -8.81
C LEU A 7 10.20 -20.94 -7.84
N LEU A 8 9.39 -20.14 -7.14
CA LEU A 8 9.86 -19.20 -6.11
C LEU A 8 10.49 -19.93 -4.92
N ARG A 9 9.83 -20.97 -4.38
CA ARG A 9 10.39 -21.80 -3.30
C ARG A 9 11.72 -22.43 -3.70
N LYS A 10 11.78 -23.02 -4.89
CA LYS A 10 12.99 -23.72 -5.38
C LYS A 10 14.19 -22.78 -5.56
N ASN A 11 13.94 -21.50 -5.90
CA ASN A 11 14.98 -20.48 -5.99
C ASN A 11 15.38 -19.98 -4.60
N LEU A 12 14.42 -19.76 -3.70
CA LEU A 12 14.66 -19.35 -2.32
C LEU A 12 15.51 -20.40 -1.55
N ASP A 13 15.18 -21.68 -1.70
CA ASP A 13 15.89 -22.80 -1.07
C ASP A 13 17.33 -22.98 -1.62
N ARG A 14 17.60 -22.46 -2.81
CA ARG A 14 18.92 -22.49 -3.46
C ARG A 14 19.75 -21.23 -3.19
N SER A 15 19.15 -20.16 -2.71
CA SER A 15 19.85 -18.94 -2.32
C SER A 15 20.61 -19.18 -1.01
N ARG A 16 21.92 -18.95 -1.01
CA ARG A 16 22.73 -18.98 0.20
C ARG A 16 22.44 -17.74 1.05
N ILE A 17 22.49 -17.88 2.38
CA ILE A 17 22.24 -16.80 3.38
C ILE A 17 23.15 -15.56 3.22
N GLY A 18 24.17 -15.60 2.34
CA GLY A 18 25.03 -14.45 2.00
C GLY A 18 24.88 -13.89 0.58
N ASP A 19 23.88 -14.35 -0.19
CA ASP A 19 23.68 -13.89 -1.57
C ASP A 19 23.04 -12.48 -1.54
N SER A 20 23.71 -11.48 -2.12
CA SER A 20 23.30 -10.06 -2.05
C SER A 20 21.89 -9.82 -2.61
N LYS A 21 21.46 -10.68 -3.56
CA LYS A 21 20.10 -10.70 -4.12
C LYS A 21 19.04 -11.16 -3.10
N GLY A 22 19.38 -12.10 -2.22
CA GLY A 22 18.51 -12.54 -1.13
C GLY A 22 18.38 -11.48 -0.03
N GLY A 23 19.49 -10.80 0.29
CA GLY A 23 19.50 -9.68 1.23
C GLY A 23 18.61 -8.52 0.80
N TRP A 24 18.66 -8.14 -0.48
CA TRP A 24 17.78 -7.10 -1.02
C TRP A 24 16.29 -7.49 -0.94
N LEU A 25 15.95 -8.77 -1.20
CA LEU A 25 14.56 -9.25 -1.15
C LEU A 25 14.01 -9.23 0.28
N LEU A 26 14.82 -9.62 1.26
CA LEU A 26 14.46 -9.56 2.69
C LEU A 26 14.27 -8.11 3.15
N GLU A 27 15.17 -7.22 2.74
CA GLU A 27 15.10 -5.80 3.08
C GLU A 27 13.88 -5.13 2.43
N TYR A 28 13.57 -5.45 1.17
CA TYR A 28 12.34 -5.02 0.51
C TYR A 28 11.08 -5.52 1.25
N ASN A 29 11.06 -6.79 1.67
CA ASN A 29 9.94 -7.34 2.42
C ASN A 29 9.75 -6.63 3.77
N ARG A 30 10.85 -6.34 4.46
CA ARG A 30 10.83 -5.56 5.71
C ARG A 30 10.26 -4.17 5.49
N TYR A 31 10.69 -3.44 4.45
CA TYR A 31 10.09 -2.14 4.10
C TYR A 31 8.60 -2.26 3.80
N GLN A 32 8.17 -3.27 3.04
CA GLN A 32 6.76 -3.50 2.75
C GLN A 32 5.92 -3.70 4.02
N LEU A 33 6.42 -4.45 5.00
CA LEU A 33 5.71 -4.67 6.27
C LEU A 33 5.59 -3.38 7.09
N GLU A 34 6.69 -2.61 7.21
CA GLU A 34 6.68 -1.32 7.90
C GLU A 34 5.74 -0.32 7.21
N PHE A 35 5.77 -0.23 5.88
CA PHE A 35 4.86 0.63 5.11
C PHE A 35 3.39 0.25 5.33
N ARG A 36 3.08 -1.04 5.47
CA ARG A 36 1.70 -1.48 5.78
C ARG A 36 1.28 -1.08 7.19
N GLY A 37 2.19 -1.14 8.17
CA GLY A 37 1.96 -0.65 9.53
C GLY A 37 1.66 0.85 9.53
N VAL A 38 2.58 1.64 8.98
CA VAL A 38 2.44 3.10 8.85
C VAL A 38 1.17 3.49 8.09
N LEU A 39 0.83 2.79 7.01
CA LEU A 39 -0.41 3.04 6.27
C LEU A 39 -1.65 2.74 7.12
N THR A 40 -1.62 1.67 7.92
CA THR A 40 -2.71 1.31 8.82
C THR A 40 -2.90 2.38 9.90
N ASP A 41 -1.81 2.87 10.49
CA ASP A 41 -1.86 3.91 11.52
C ASP A 41 -2.35 5.25 10.95
N LEU A 42 -1.88 5.63 9.76
CA LEU A 42 -2.30 6.86 9.07
C LEU A 42 -3.77 6.79 8.63
N CYS A 43 -4.20 5.65 8.07
CA CYS A 43 -5.56 5.50 7.56
C CYS A 43 -6.56 5.14 8.65
N GLY A 44 -6.11 4.65 9.81
CA GLY A 44 -6.97 4.19 10.90
C GLY A 44 -7.87 5.31 11.43
N THR A 45 -7.31 6.49 11.63
CA THR A 45 -8.05 7.68 12.08
C THR A 45 -9.16 8.10 11.11
N VAL A 46 -8.88 8.05 9.80
CA VAL A 46 -9.85 8.32 8.72
C VAL A 46 -10.93 7.23 8.71
N TYR A 47 -10.53 5.97 8.83
CA TYR A 47 -11.45 4.83 8.84
C TYR A 47 -12.41 4.89 10.02
N GLU A 48 -11.91 5.09 11.23
CA GLU A 48 -12.72 5.15 12.45
C GLU A 48 -13.78 6.27 12.38
N ASP A 49 -13.41 7.44 11.86
CA ASP A 49 -14.33 8.57 11.76
C ASP A 49 -15.42 8.34 10.69
N LEU A 50 -15.06 7.75 9.54
CA LEU A 50 -16.02 7.34 8.53
C LEU A 50 -16.96 6.25 9.06
N GLU A 51 -16.41 5.23 9.72
CA GLU A 51 -17.18 4.15 10.30
C GLU A 51 -18.16 4.67 11.36
N ARG A 52 -17.72 5.58 12.23
CA ARG A 52 -18.56 6.25 13.22
C ARG A 52 -19.74 6.96 12.55
N VAL A 53 -19.49 7.75 11.51
CA VAL A 53 -20.56 8.49 10.79
C VAL A 53 -21.53 7.51 10.13
N LEU A 54 -21.04 6.46 9.48
CA LEU A 54 -21.87 5.45 8.83
C LEU A 54 -22.73 4.69 9.84
N ARG A 55 -22.15 4.24 10.95
CA ARG A 55 -22.89 3.54 12.03
C ARG A 55 -24.00 4.41 12.61
N LEU A 56 -23.73 5.70 12.85
CA LEU A 56 -24.73 6.61 13.40
C LEU A 56 -25.84 6.95 12.40
N ARG A 57 -25.50 7.13 11.12
CA ARG A 57 -26.51 7.29 10.06
C ARG A 57 -27.39 6.05 9.93
N ASN A 58 -26.81 4.85 10.02
CA ASN A 58 -27.58 3.60 10.01
C ASN A 58 -28.55 3.49 11.19
N ARG A 59 -28.25 4.15 12.33
CA ARG A 59 -29.14 4.25 13.49
C ARG A 59 -30.20 5.36 13.37
N GLY A 60 -30.26 6.07 12.24
CA GLY A 60 -31.21 7.14 11.99
C GLY A 60 -30.73 8.54 12.39
N CYS A 61 -29.48 8.71 12.82
CA CYS A 61 -28.93 10.04 13.10
C CYS A 61 -28.60 10.77 11.79
N LEU A 62 -29.42 11.77 11.44
CA LEU A 62 -29.23 12.62 10.25
C LEU A 62 -28.30 13.81 10.55
N GLY A 63 -27.77 14.43 9.49
CA GLY A 63 -26.93 15.64 9.61
C GLY A 63 -25.47 15.39 10.03
N LEU A 64 -25.06 14.14 10.19
CA LEU A 64 -23.67 13.79 10.52
C LEU A 64 -22.77 13.85 9.29
N SER A 65 -21.65 14.54 9.41
CA SER A 65 -20.57 14.57 8.43
C SER A 65 -19.27 14.02 9.03
N PRO A 66 -18.37 13.48 8.21
CA PRO A 66 -16.98 13.25 8.62
C PRO A 66 -16.34 14.55 9.10
N LYS A 67 -15.33 14.42 9.96
CA LYS A 67 -14.50 15.53 10.42
C LYS A 67 -13.82 16.23 9.23
N LYS A 68 -13.53 17.52 9.38
CA LYS A 68 -12.88 18.30 8.32
C LYS A 68 -11.47 17.76 8.03
N GLU A 69 -10.79 17.33 9.08
CA GLU A 69 -9.46 16.70 9.02
C GLU A 69 -9.53 15.42 8.17
N THR A 70 -10.51 14.55 8.42
CA THR A 70 -10.76 13.34 7.62
C THR A 70 -10.94 13.66 6.15
N ILE A 71 -11.73 14.68 5.81
CA ILE A 71 -11.96 15.10 4.43
C ILE A 71 -10.68 15.66 3.80
N ALA A 72 -9.89 16.43 4.54
CA ALA A 72 -8.61 16.96 4.07
C ALA A 72 -7.60 15.82 3.79
N SER A 73 -7.44 14.88 4.72
CA SER A 73 -6.59 13.70 4.54
C SER A 73 -7.01 12.87 3.33
N LEU A 74 -8.31 12.65 3.12
CA LEU A 74 -8.79 11.93 1.93
C LEU A 74 -8.45 12.66 0.62
N ARG A 75 -8.52 14.00 0.59
CA ARG A 75 -8.12 14.79 -0.59
C ARG A 75 -6.62 14.67 -0.85
N GLU A 76 -5.80 14.75 0.19
CA GLU A 76 -4.35 14.59 0.09
C GLU A 76 -3.97 13.18 -0.40
N MET A 77 -4.62 12.14 0.14
CA MET A 77 -4.46 10.76 -0.31
C MET A 77 -4.83 10.60 -1.79
N SER A 78 -5.94 11.17 -2.24
CA SER A 78 -6.34 11.15 -3.66
C SER A 78 -5.29 11.83 -4.54
N ALA A 79 -4.82 13.02 -4.16
CA ALA A 79 -3.79 13.73 -4.92
C ALA A 79 -2.46 12.96 -4.93
N GLY A 80 -2.12 12.29 -3.83
CA GLY A 80 -0.97 11.39 -3.74
C GLY A 80 -1.07 10.21 -4.69
N LEU A 81 -2.24 9.57 -4.77
CA LEU A 81 -2.51 8.45 -5.67
C LEU A 81 -2.40 8.87 -7.14
N ASP A 82 -2.88 10.06 -7.48
CA ASP A 82 -2.75 10.61 -8.84
C ASP A 82 -1.28 10.83 -9.23
N ARG A 83 -0.47 11.36 -8.31
CA ARG A 83 0.98 11.51 -8.52
C ARG A 83 1.66 10.15 -8.69
N ALA A 84 1.37 9.18 -7.82
CA ALA A 84 1.93 7.84 -7.90
C ALA A 84 1.54 7.14 -9.22
N THR A 85 0.29 7.28 -9.65
CA THR A 85 -0.19 6.72 -10.92
C THR A 85 0.55 7.30 -12.12
N LYS A 86 0.82 8.62 -12.11
CA LYS A 86 1.65 9.26 -13.15
C LYS A 86 3.08 8.72 -13.16
N LEU A 87 3.70 8.56 -11.98
CA LEU A 87 5.05 7.98 -11.89
C LEU A 87 5.09 6.56 -12.45
N ILE A 88 4.13 5.70 -12.09
CA ILE A 88 4.04 4.33 -12.61
C ILE A 88 3.84 4.31 -14.13
N ARG A 89 2.98 5.19 -14.66
CA ARG A 89 2.79 5.33 -16.11
C ARG A 89 4.08 5.76 -16.81
N ASN A 90 4.82 6.70 -16.23
CA ASN A 90 6.08 7.19 -16.78
C ASN A 90 7.18 6.12 -16.74
N GLU A 91 7.28 5.33 -15.67
CA GLU A 91 8.22 4.20 -15.61
C GLU A 91 7.88 3.11 -16.64
N ARG A 92 6.59 2.80 -16.82
CA ARG A 92 6.14 1.84 -17.86
C ARG A 92 6.35 2.35 -19.29
N ALA A 93 6.43 3.67 -19.48
CA ALA A 93 6.66 4.29 -20.77
C ALA A 93 8.16 4.44 -21.12
N LYS A 94 9.07 4.14 -20.18
CA LYS A 94 10.49 4.06 -20.51
C LYS A 94 10.72 2.81 -21.38
N PRO A 95 11.25 2.95 -22.61
CA PRO A 95 11.69 1.79 -23.37
C PRO A 95 12.75 1.06 -22.56
N GLU A 96 12.74 -0.27 -22.59
CA GLU A 96 13.80 -1.11 -22.05
C GLU A 96 15.13 -0.61 -22.64
N SER A 97 15.86 0.20 -21.89
CA SER A 97 17.26 0.47 -22.20
C SER A 97 17.97 -0.85 -22.03
N ALA A 98 18.29 -1.48 -23.18
CA ALA A 98 19.09 -2.68 -23.30
C ALA A 98 20.27 -2.62 -22.31
N TYR A 99 20.26 -3.54 -21.35
CA TYR A 99 21.43 -3.98 -20.61
C TYR A 99 21.84 -5.34 -21.15
#